data_AF-X6I968-F1
#
_entry.id   AF-X6I968-F1
#
_cell.length_a   1.000
_cell.length_b   1.000
_cell.length_c   1.000
_cell.angle_alpha   90.00
_cell.angle_beta   90.00
_cell.angle_gamma   90.00
#
_symmetry.space_group_name_H-M   'P 1'
#
loop_
_entity.id
_entity.type
_entity.pdbx_description
1 polymer ?
#
loop_
_entity_poly.entity_id
_entity_poly.type
_entity_poly.pdbx_seq_one_letter_code
_entity_poly.pdbx_strand_id
1 'polypeptide(L)'
;MTRRLVAAMFFAVFAMSGIAQAKADQCAARTDLVKALGEKFHENQAARGLVNPNVVLEIFVSDQGTWTILATDTHGQSCIITAGEGWDGATMAAVLPGT
;
A
#
# COMPACT_ATOMS: atom_id res chain seq x y z
N MET A 1 34.24 -55.90 12.00
CA MET A 1 33.82 -55.91 13.42
C MET A 1 33.12 -54.59 13.72
N THR A 2 31.91 -54.71 14.21
CA THR A 2 30.85 -53.71 14.40
C THR A 2 31.07 -52.84 15.66
N ARG A 3 30.37 -51.68 15.70
CA ARG A 3 30.23 -50.67 16.78
C ARG A 3 31.26 -49.53 16.69
N ARG A 4 30.86 -48.26 16.60
CA ARG A 4 29.93 -47.57 17.53
C ARG A 4 29.00 -46.57 16.83
N LEU A 5 27.74 -46.60 17.27
CA LEU A 5 26.76 -45.52 17.15
C LEU A 5 27.26 -44.27 17.89
N VAL A 6 26.92 -43.07 17.40
CA VAL A 6 26.29 -41.94 18.13
C VAL A 6 26.42 -40.65 17.30
N ALA A 7 25.24 -40.10 17.02
CA ALA A 7 24.86 -38.74 16.62
C ALA A 7 25.95 -37.65 16.50
N ALA A 8 25.95 -36.97 15.34
CA ALA A 8 26.24 -35.54 15.27
C ALA A 8 25.35 -34.91 14.19
N MET A 9 24.20 -34.43 14.64
CA MET A 9 23.24 -33.60 13.94
C MET A 9 23.93 -32.30 13.49
N PHE A 10 24.44 -32.24 12.26
CA PHE A 10 24.88 -30.97 11.69
C PHE A 10 23.68 -30.26 11.09
N PHE A 11 23.05 -29.44 11.93
CA PHE A 11 22.05 -28.43 11.59
C PHE A 11 22.61 -27.55 10.46
N ALA A 12 22.08 -27.71 9.24
CA ALA A 12 22.27 -26.74 8.17
C ALA A 12 21.43 -25.51 8.53
N VAL A 13 22.05 -24.55 9.23
CA VAL A 13 21.47 -23.22 9.41
C VAL A 13 21.48 -22.54 8.05
N PHE A 14 20.38 -22.69 7.30
CA PHE A 14 20.07 -21.81 6.19
C PHE A 14 19.87 -20.41 6.77
N ALA A 15 20.89 -19.56 6.63
CA ALA A 15 20.74 -18.13 6.82
C ALA A 15 19.81 -17.62 5.72
N MET A 16 18.49 -17.59 5.99
CA MET A 16 17.57 -16.73 5.26
C MET A 16 17.94 -15.29 5.62
N SER A 17 18.88 -14.71 4.88
CA SER A 17 19.03 -13.26 4.82
C SER A 17 17.72 -12.72 4.24
N GLY A 18 16.87 -12.20 5.12
CA GLY A 18 15.62 -11.54 4.73
C GLY A 18 15.92 -10.47 3.71
N ILE A 19 15.33 -10.59 2.52
CA ILE A 19 15.29 -9.51 1.55
C ILE A 19 14.42 -8.45 2.21
N ALA A 20 15.03 -7.47 2.86
CA ALA A 20 14.34 -6.23 3.18
C ALA A 20 13.97 -5.63 1.82
N GLN A 21 12.73 -5.86 1.37
CA GLN A 21 12.14 -5.04 0.33
C GLN A 21 12.07 -3.63 0.91
N ALA A 22 13.13 -2.85 0.68
CA ALA A 22 13.01 -1.42 0.70
C ALA A 22 11.91 -1.12 -0.32
N LYS A 23 10.68 -0.94 0.17
CA LYS A 23 9.67 -0.23 -0.60
C LYS A 23 10.32 1.13 -0.82
N ALA A 24 10.93 1.32 -1.99
CA ALA A 24 11.38 2.63 -2.42
C ALA A 24 10.25 3.59 -2.07
N ASP A 25 10.51 4.64 -1.30
CA ASP A 25 9.48 5.59 -0.91
C ASP A 25 8.79 6.03 -2.20
N GLN A 26 7.60 5.49 -2.48
CA GLN A 26 6.84 5.75 -3.71
C GLN A 26 6.11 7.07 -3.52
N CYS A 27 6.90 8.09 -3.20
CA CYS A 27 6.48 9.43 -2.90
C CYS A 27 6.83 10.34 -4.08
N ALA A 28 5.88 11.15 -4.49
CA ALA A 28 6.08 12.18 -5.51
C ALA A 28 5.14 13.34 -5.24
N ALA A 29 5.17 14.36 -6.10
CA ALA A 29 4.13 15.38 -6.06
C ALA A 29 2.77 14.71 -6.27
N ARG A 30 1.77 15.08 -5.46
CA ARG A 30 0.42 14.52 -5.54
C ARG A 30 -0.14 14.61 -6.96
N THR A 31 0.11 15.72 -7.64
CA THR A 31 -0.32 15.95 -9.02
C THR A 31 0.18 14.87 -9.97
N ASP A 32 1.42 14.42 -9.78
CA ASP A 32 2.05 13.45 -10.67
C ASP A 32 1.52 12.04 -10.39
N LEU A 33 1.31 11.69 -9.12
CA LEU A 33 0.69 10.42 -8.76
C LEU A 33 -0.76 10.35 -9.24
N VAL A 34 -1.57 11.36 -8.97
CA VAL A 34 -2.98 11.40 -9.42
C VAL A 34 -3.08 11.31 -10.95
N LYS A 35 -2.22 12.04 -11.67
CA LYS A 35 -2.15 11.95 -13.12
C LYS A 35 -1.78 10.53 -13.58
N ALA A 36 -0.74 9.94 -13.00
CA ALA A 36 -0.32 8.59 -13.35
C ALA A 36 -1.39 7.54 -13.05
N LEU A 37 -2.11 7.66 -11.93
CA LEU A 37 -3.22 6.78 -11.57
C LEU A 37 -4.38 6.88 -12.58
N GLY A 38 -4.77 8.10 -12.95
CA GLY A 38 -5.82 8.31 -13.95
C GLY A 38 -5.44 7.85 -15.36
N GLU A 39 -4.20 8.11 -15.79
CA GLU A 39 -3.75 7.77 -17.16
C GLU A 39 -3.43 6.28 -17.33
N LYS A 40 -2.82 5.63 -16.33
CA LYS A 40 -2.34 4.24 -16.45
C LYS A 40 -3.32 3.20 -15.92
N PHE A 41 -4.05 3.53 -14.85
CA PHE A 41 -4.92 2.59 -14.15
C PHE A 41 -6.40 2.97 -14.26
N HIS A 42 -6.71 4.13 -14.85
CA HIS A 42 -8.06 4.68 -14.90
C HIS A 42 -8.70 4.83 -13.53
N GLU A 43 -7.88 5.05 -12.51
CA GLU A 43 -8.33 5.23 -11.13
C GLU A 43 -8.66 6.70 -10.87
N ASN A 44 -9.84 6.94 -10.32
CA ASN A 44 -10.31 8.26 -9.90
C ASN A 44 -10.49 8.28 -8.38
N GLN A 45 -10.40 9.47 -7.78
CA GLN A 45 -10.54 9.61 -6.32
C GLN A 45 -11.95 9.22 -5.88
N ALA A 46 -12.06 8.08 -5.20
CA ALA A 46 -13.32 7.55 -4.68
C ALA A 46 -13.64 8.11 -3.29
N ALA A 47 -12.63 8.32 -2.46
CA ALA A 47 -12.79 8.88 -1.12
C ALA A 47 -11.54 9.61 -0.64
N ARG A 48 -11.71 10.47 0.36
CA ARG A 48 -10.61 11.09 1.10
C ARG A 48 -11.02 11.40 2.53
N GLY A 49 -10.05 11.44 3.43
CA GLY A 49 -10.28 11.80 4.83
C GLY A 49 -9.03 12.37 5.49
N LEU A 50 -9.22 13.26 6.46
CA LEU A 50 -8.13 13.74 7.30
C LEU A 50 -7.71 12.62 8.26
N VAL A 51 -6.44 12.24 8.23
CA VAL A 51 -5.84 11.37 9.26
C VAL A 51 -5.54 12.21 10.50
N ASN A 52 -5.02 13.41 10.26
CA ASN A 52 -4.72 14.45 11.25
C ASN A 52 -4.64 15.81 10.51
N PRO A 53 -4.37 16.93 11.20
CA PRO A 53 -4.32 18.25 10.56
C PRO A 53 -3.31 18.41 9.41
N ASN A 54 -2.31 17.52 9.33
CA ASN A 54 -1.21 17.63 8.38
C ASN A 54 -1.23 16.56 7.27
N VAL A 55 -2.14 15.58 7.34
CA VAL A 55 -2.15 14.44 6.42
C VAL A 55 -3.58 14.08 6.02
N VAL A 56 -3.79 13.96 4.71
CA VAL A 56 -5.01 13.42 4.10
C VAL A 56 -4.72 12.02 3.57
N LEU A 57 -5.58 11.05 3.88
CA LEU A 57 -5.62 9.76 3.23
C LEU A 57 -6.59 9.84 2.04
N GLU A 58 -6.21 9.28 0.90
CA GLU A 58 -6.97 9.31 -0.33
C GLU A 58 -7.06 7.91 -0.91
N ILE A 59 -8.24 7.55 -1.41
CA ILE A 59 -8.52 6.24 -2.03
C ILE A 59 -8.89 6.51 -3.48
N PHE A 60 -8.18 5.87 -4.40
CA PHE A 60 -8.40 5.91 -5.85
C PHE A 60 -8.86 4.54 -6.32
N VAL A 61 -9.87 4.50 -7.18
CA VAL A 61 -10.50 3.27 -7.66
C VAL A 61 -10.85 3.41 -9.14
N SER A 62 -10.67 2.34 -9.92
CA SER A 62 -11.14 2.24 -11.30
C SER A 62 -12.42 1.42 -11.42
N ASP A 63 -13.16 1.60 -12.51
CA ASP A 63 -14.36 0.79 -12.80
C ASP A 63 -14.03 -0.70 -13.00
N GLN A 64 -12.76 -1.03 -13.26
CA GLN A 64 -12.26 -2.40 -13.38
C GLN A 64 -11.85 -3.01 -12.02
N GLY A 65 -11.97 -2.24 -10.92
CA GLY A 65 -11.71 -2.69 -9.57
C GLY A 65 -10.23 -2.61 -9.15
N THR A 66 -9.36 -1.96 -9.93
CA THR A 66 -8.02 -1.59 -9.43
C THR A 66 -8.15 -0.46 -8.43
N TRP A 67 -7.24 -0.41 -7.45
CA TRP A 67 -7.28 0.63 -6.43
C TRP A 67 -5.89 0.97 -5.88
N THR A 68 -5.75 2.23 -5.45
CA THR A 68 -4.54 2.76 -4.82
C THR A 68 -4.91 3.65 -3.64
N ILE A 69 -4.19 3.51 -2.52
CA ILE A 69 -4.30 4.39 -1.36
C ILE A 69 -3.07 5.28 -1.26
N LEU A 70 -3.30 6.58 -1.20
CA LEU A 70 -2.29 7.60 -1.02
C LEU A 70 -2.39 8.24 0.37
N ALA A 71 -1.26 8.66 0.93
CA ALA A 71 -1.22 9.65 2.01
C ALA A 71 -0.52 10.91 1.49
N THR A 72 -1.21 12.04 1.57
CA THR A 72 -0.69 13.35 1.14
C THR A 72 -0.51 14.28 2.33
N ASP A 73 0.65 14.92 2.40
CA ASP A 73 0.94 15.95 3.39
C ASP A 73 0.49 17.36 2.94
N THR A 74 0.65 18.35 3.82
CA THR A 74 0.32 19.76 3.52
C THR A 74 1.23 20.43 2.50
N HIS A 75 2.37 19.84 2.17
CA HIS A 75 3.30 20.34 1.15
C HIS A 75 2.99 19.80 -0.25
N GLY A 76 1.96 18.95 -0.37
CA GLY A 76 1.57 18.33 -1.63
C GLY A 76 2.45 17.14 -2.02
N GLN A 77 3.30 16.65 -1.12
CA GLN A 77 3.97 15.37 -1.28
C GLN A 77 2.98 14.26 -0.95
N SER A 78 2.92 13.25 -1.80
CA SER A 78 2.02 12.11 -1.63
C SER A 78 2.77 10.83 -1.80
N CYS A 79 2.49 9.84 -0.95
CA CYS A 79 3.12 8.53 -0.98
C CYS A 79 2.09 7.43 -1.22
N ILE A 80 2.43 6.45 -2.06
CA ILE A 80 1.63 5.22 -2.21
C ILE A 80 1.81 4.39 -0.95
N ILE A 81 0.71 4.17 -0.22
CA ILE A 81 0.69 3.34 0.98
C ILE A 81 0.53 1.87 0.58
N THR A 82 -0.44 1.61 -0.31
CA THR A 82 -0.76 0.30 -0.84
C THR A 82 -1.58 0.44 -2.14
N ALA A 83 -1.57 -0.61 -2.95
CA ALA A 83 -2.37 -0.72 -4.16
C ALA A 83 -2.77 -2.18 -4.38
N GLY A 84 -3.79 -2.42 -5.19
CA GLY A 84 -4.28 -3.76 -5.50
C GLY A 84 -5.42 -3.78 -6.51
N GLU A 85 -6.13 -4.90 -6.53
CA GLU A 85 -7.26 -5.17 -7.42
C GLU A 85 -8.45 -5.70 -6.60
N GLY A 86 -9.59 -5.93 -7.28
CA GLY A 86 -10.79 -6.51 -6.68
C GLY A 86 -11.49 -5.60 -5.68
N TRP A 87 -11.46 -4.28 -5.90
CA TRP A 87 -12.18 -3.34 -5.05
C TRP A 87 -13.69 -3.62 -5.09
N ASP A 88 -14.27 -3.90 -3.93
CA ASP A 88 -15.71 -4.05 -3.73
C ASP A 88 -16.20 -2.87 -2.87
N GLY A 89 -16.73 -1.85 -3.52
CA GLY A 89 -17.09 -0.57 -2.90
C GLY A 89 -18.60 -0.35 -2.84
N ALA A 90 -19.11 -0.03 -1.65
CA ALA A 90 -20.42 0.60 -1.49
C ALA A 90 -20.25 2.13 -1.44
N THR A 91 -21.10 2.87 -2.17
CA THR A 91 -21.16 4.33 -2.06
C THR A 91 -21.70 4.72 -0.68
N MET A 92 -20.83 5.18 0.21
CA MET A 92 -21.23 5.82 1.46
C MET A 92 -21.32 7.34 1.24
N ALA A 93 -22.53 7.90 1.38
CA ALA A 93 -22.71 9.34 1.51
C ALA A 93 -22.39 9.75 2.96
N ALA A 94 -21.60 10.81 3.14
CA ALA A 94 -21.36 11.36 4.47
C ALA A 94 -22.67 11.94 5.05
N VAL A 95 -22.99 11.56 6.30
CA VAL A 95 -24.04 12.25 7.06
C VAL A 95 -23.44 13.57 7.53
N LEU A 96 -23.77 14.66 6.83
CA LEU A 96 -23.38 16.00 7.27
C LEU A 96 -24.23 16.35 8.51
N PRO A 97 -23.62 16.69 9.66
CA PRO A 97 -24.39 17.16 10.80
C PRO A 97 -25.10 18.48 10.45
N GLY A 98 -26.43 18.49 10.45
CA GLY A 98 -27.24 19.69 10.21
C GLY A 98 -28.30 19.63 9.10
N THR A 99 -28.63 18.45 8.56
CA THR A 99 -29.87 18.23 7.79
C THR A 99 -30.95 17.58 8.64
#